data_AF-A0A1F9LF49-F1
#
_entry.id   AF-A0A1F9LF49-F1
#
_cell.length_a   1.000
_cell.length_b   1.000
_cell.length_c   1.000
_cell.angle_alpha   90.00
_cell.angle_beta   90.00
_cell.angle_gamma   90.00
#
_symmetry.space_group_name_H-M   'P 1'
#
loop_
_entity.id
_entity.type
_entity.pdbx_description
1 polymer ?
#
loop_
_entity_poly.entity_id
_entity_poly.type
_entity_poly.pdbx_seq_one_letter_code
_entity_poly.pdbx_strand_id
1 'polypeptide(L)'
;MTIESIDVEATIKRVKDLIAAEENLPPALKVSLEALLLLVTILINRLGLNSKNSSKPPSTDPNRARKPRVPSGRKPGGQHGHAGTTLQQVADPDEIKIVEIDRKSLPVDDYREIGYESRQVIDIEICRIVTEWRAEVLENSKGKRYVAPFPEGITRPVQYGIGVNPSLTA
;
A
#
# COMPACT_ATOMS: atom_id res chain seq x y z
N MET A 1 -31.33 -14.38 8.08
CA MET A 1 -30.86 -14.99 6.79
C MET A 1 -31.95 -15.90 6.25
N THR A 2 -32.31 -15.82 4.96
CA THR A 2 -33.27 -16.75 4.35
C THR A 2 -32.55 -17.84 3.57
N ILE A 3 -32.81 -19.10 3.91
CA ILE A 3 -32.36 -20.28 3.15
C ILE A 3 -33.64 -21.02 2.77
N GLU A 4 -33.87 -21.26 1.48
CA GLU A 4 -35.03 -22.02 0.98
C GLU A 4 -36.38 -21.52 1.54
N SER A 5 -36.55 -20.20 1.67
CA SER A 5 -37.76 -19.53 2.20
C SER A 5 -37.93 -19.55 3.72
N ILE A 6 -36.97 -20.08 4.48
CA ILE A 6 -37.02 -20.14 5.94
C ILE A 6 -36.20 -19.00 6.54
N ASP A 7 -36.81 -18.21 7.43
CA ASP A 7 -36.08 -17.24 8.26
C ASP A 7 -35.38 -17.99 9.40
N VAL A 8 -34.08 -18.21 9.21
CA VAL A 8 -33.24 -19.02 10.09
C VAL A 8 -33.11 -18.40 11.48
N GLU A 9 -33.08 -17.06 11.58
CA GLU A 9 -32.95 -16.35 12.86
C GLU A 9 -34.26 -16.43 13.66
N ALA A 10 -35.40 -16.21 13.00
CA ALA A 10 -36.71 -16.37 13.62
C ALA A 10 -36.95 -17.82 14.08
N THR A 11 -36.47 -18.80 13.30
CA THR A 11 -36.57 -20.22 13.63
C THR A 11 -35.75 -20.57 14.87
N ILE A 12 -34.48 -20.14 14.92
CA ILE A 12 -33.60 -20.37 16.07
C ILE A 12 -34.18 -19.74 17.34
N LYS A 13 -34.73 -18.53 17.24
CA LYS A 13 -35.39 -17.86 18.36
C LYS A 13 -36.58 -18.68 18.86
N ARG A 14 -37.45 -19.13 17.96
CA ARG A 14 -38.61 -19.96 18.29
C ARG A 14 -38.20 -21.27 18.99
N VAL A 15 -37.16 -21.94 18.52
CA VAL A 15 -36.68 -23.18 19.15
C VAL A 15 -36.11 -22.93 20.55
N LYS A 16 -35.36 -21.83 20.75
CA LYS A 16 -34.89 -21.43 22.08
C LYS A 16 -36.04 -21.18 23.05
N ASP A 17 -37.07 -20.47 22.61
CA ASP A 17 -38.24 -20.16 23.43
C ASP A 17 -38.99 -21.45 23.82
N LEU A 18 -39.11 -22.42 22.91
CA LEU A 18 -39.72 -23.73 23.17
C LEU A 18 -38.90 -24.57 24.16
N ILE A 19 -37.57 -24.60 24.03
CA ILE A 19 -36.68 -25.31 24.97
C ILE A 19 -36.74 -24.67 26.37
N ALA A 20 -36.92 -23.35 26.44
CA ALA A 20 -37.05 -22.65 27.71
C ALA A 20 -38.39 -22.90 28.42
N ALA A 21 -39.46 -23.10 27.66
CA ALA A 21 -40.80 -23.37 28.17
C ALA A 21 -41.05 -24.84 28.56
N GLU A 22 -40.17 -25.77 28.16
CA GLU A 22 -40.33 -27.19 28.47
C GLU A 22 -39.81 -27.53 29.88
N GLU A 23 -40.72 -27.93 30.77
CA GLU A 23 -40.42 -28.20 32.18
C GLU A 23 -39.83 -29.60 32.43
N ASN A 24 -40.14 -30.58 31.56
CA ASN A 24 -39.78 -31.99 31.77
C ASN A 24 -38.58 -32.48 30.94
N LEU A 25 -37.78 -31.55 30.41
CA LEU A 25 -36.65 -31.91 29.55
C LEU A 25 -35.45 -32.37 30.39
N PRO A 26 -34.89 -33.58 30.16
CA PRO A 26 -33.71 -34.05 30.88
C PRO A 26 -32.54 -33.07 30.75
N PRO A 27 -31.81 -32.74 31.85
CA PRO A 27 -30.75 -31.73 31.82
C PRO A 27 -29.68 -31.98 30.75
N ALA A 28 -29.29 -33.25 30.56
CA ALA A 28 -28.30 -33.64 29.55
C ALA A 28 -28.77 -33.34 28.11
N LEU A 29 -30.07 -33.54 27.82
CA LEU A 29 -30.65 -33.24 26.51
C LEU A 29 -30.78 -31.73 26.31
N LYS A 30 -31.19 -30.98 27.34
CA LYS A 30 -31.27 -29.52 27.28
C LYS A 30 -29.93 -28.88 26.92
N VAL A 31 -28.87 -29.25 27.65
CA VAL A 31 -27.51 -28.77 27.40
C VAL A 31 -27.02 -29.15 26.00
N SER A 32 -27.31 -30.38 25.55
CA SER A 32 -26.92 -30.84 24.21
C SER A 32 -27.60 -30.03 23.10
N LEU A 33 -28.89 -29.72 23.24
CA LEU A 33 -29.64 -28.90 22.27
C LEU A 33 -29.16 -27.44 22.25
N GLU A 34 -28.89 -26.86 23.42
CA GLU A 34 -28.33 -25.51 23.53
C GLU A 34 -26.95 -25.42 22.86
N ALA A 35 -26.09 -26.42 23.07
CA ALA A 35 -24.78 -26.50 22.44
C ALA A 35 -24.90 -26.62 20.91
N LEU A 36 -25.82 -27.44 20.40
CA LEU A 36 -26.07 -27.57 18.97
C LEU A 36 -26.59 -26.26 18.36
N LEU A 37 -27.53 -25.57 19.02
CA LEU A 37 -28.03 -24.26 18.57
C LEU A 37 -26.92 -23.20 18.54
N LEU A 38 -26.01 -23.23 19.50
CA LEU A 38 -24.84 -22.35 19.53
C LEU A 38 -23.90 -22.63 18.34
N LEU A 39 -23.59 -23.91 18.08
CA LEU A 39 -22.74 -24.28 16.94
C LEU A 39 -23.38 -23.89 15.61
N VAL A 40 -24.69 -24.13 15.45
CA VAL A 40 -25.45 -23.74 14.26
C VAL A 40 -25.42 -22.24 14.04
N THR A 41 -25.65 -21.43 15.08
CA THR A 41 -25.58 -19.96 14.97
C THR A 41 -24.18 -19.46 14.57
N ILE A 42 -23.11 -20.05 15.13
CA ILE A 42 -21.73 -19.71 14.75
C ILE A 42 -21.46 -20.04 13.28
N LEU A 43 -21.89 -21.22 12.82
CA LEU A 43 -21.69 -21.65 11.44
C LEU A 43 -22.44 -20.77 10.44
N ILE A 44 -23.69 -20.41 10.72
CA ILE A 44 -24.49 -19.50 9.89
C ILE A 44 -23.83 -18.12 9.80
N ASN A 45 -23.39 -17.58 10.94
CA ASN A 45 -22.72 -16.28 10.97
C ASN A 45 -21.43 -16.27 10.14
N ARG A 46 -20.67 -17.37 10.14
CA ARG A 46 -19.46 -17.52 9.30
C ARG A 46 -19.79 -17.60 7.82
N LEU A 47 -20.87 -18.27 7.44
CA LEU A 47 -21.31 -18.38 6.04
C LEU A 47 -21.88 -17.05 5.50
N GLY A 48 -22.47 -16.22 6.37
CA GLY A 48 -23.00 -14.89 6.01
C GLY A 48 -21.96 -13.76 5.89
N LEU A 49 -20.66 -14.07 6.03
CA LEU A 49 -19.59 -13.08 5.99
C LEU A 49 -19.31 -12.59 4.56
N ASN A 50 -19.50 -11.29 4.34
CA ASN A 50 -19.23 -10.57 3.08
C ASN A 50 -18.40 -9.31 3.36
N SER A 51 -18.04 -8.55 2.31
CA SER A 51 -17.18 -7.37 2.48
C SER A 51 -17.78 -6.26 3.35
N LYS A 52 -19.08 -6.33 3.70
CA LYS A 52 -19.76 -5.32 4.52
C LYS A 52 -19.71 -5.63 6.02
N ASN A 53 -19.57 -6.90 6.41
CA ASN A 53 -19.69 -7.34 7.80
C ASN A 53 -18.50 -8.19 8.31
N SER A 54 -17.48 -8.43 7.49
CA SER A 54 -16.38 -9.36 7.84
C SER A 54 -14.97 -8.77 7.79
N SER A 55 -14.84 -7.44 7.65
CA SER A 55 -13.57 -6.74 7.42
C SER A 55 -12.76 -7.27 6.22
N LYS A 56 -13.35 -8.14 5.39
CA LYS A 56 -12.75 -8.61 4.13
C LYS A 56 -12.76 -7.48 3.10
N PRO A 57 -11.65 -7.25 2.39
CA PRO A 57 -11.61 -6.26 1.31
C PRO A 57 -12.71 -6.53 0.27
N PRO A 58 -13.38 -5.48 -0.26
CA PRO A 58 -14.38 -5.61 -1.31
C PRO A 58 -13.89 -6.29 -2.59
N SER A 59 -12.57 -6.31 -2.82
CA SER A 59 -11.92 -7.01 -3.93
C SER A 59 -11.95 -8.54 -3.79
N THR A 60 -12.02 -9.04 -2.56
CA THR A 60 -11.90 -10.47 -2.21
C THR A 60 -13.26 -11.11 -1.92
N ASP A 61 -14.34 -10.34 -1.97
CA ASP A 61 -15.71 -10.85 -1.82
C ASP A 61 -16.26 -11.33 -3.18
N PRO A 62 -16.39 -12.65 -3.40
CA PRO A 62 -16.81 -13.22 -4.68
C PRO A 62 -18.28 -12.92 -5.00
N ASN A 63 -19.10 -12.66 -3.99
CA ASN A 63 -20.54 -12.41 -4.14
C ASN A 63 -20.86 -10.91 -4.21
N ARG A 64 -19.84 -10.05 -4.26
CA ARG A 64 -20.03 -8.60 -4.35
C ARG A 64 -20.52 -8.20 -5.74
N ALA A 65 -21.78 -7.76 -5.82
CA ALA A 65 -22.31 -7.09 -7.00
C ALA A 65 -21.48 -5.83 -7.32
N ARG A 66 -20.67 -5.90 -8.39
CA ARG A 66 -19.90 -4.75 -8.89
C ARG A 66 -20.85 -3.83 -9.65
N LYS A 67 -21.16 -2.67 -9.07
CA LYS A 67 -21.86 -1.63 -9.83
C LYS A 67 -20.92 -1.13 -10.95
N PRO A 68 -21.32 -1.20 -12.23
CA PRO A 68 -20.50 -0.65 -13.30
C PRO A 68 -20.34 0.86 -13.06
N ARG A 69 -19.10 1.34 -13.11
CA ARG A 69 -18.83 2.77 -13.01
C ARG A 69 -19.29 3.41 -14.32
N VAL A 70 -20.09 4.47 -14.23
CA VAL A 70 -20.45 5.27 -15.42
C VAL A 70 -19.14 5.81 -16.00
N PRO A 71 -18.83 5.54 -17.28
CA PRO A 71 -17.62 6.04 -17.91
C PRO A 71 -17.68 7.57 -17.89
N SER A 72 -16.72 8.21 -17.22
CA SER A 72 -16.71 9.67 -17.07
C SER A 72 -16.29 10.42 -18.34
N GLY A 73 -16.21 9.72 -19.49
CA GLY A 73 -15.71 10.26 -20.77
C GLY A 73 -14.25 10.70 -20.78
N ARG A 74 -13.55 10.62 -19.64
CA ARG A 74 -12.15 11.03 -19.50
C ARG A 74 -11.24 9.95 -20.05
N LYS A 75 -10.34 10.34 -20.96
CA LYS A 75 -9.28 9.45 -21.44
C LYS A 75 -8.39 9.05 -20.25
N PRO A 76 -7.99 7.78 -20.16
CA PRO A 76 -6.98 7.37 -19.19
C PRO A 76 -5.66 8.11 -19.51
N GLY A 77 -5.04 8.74 -18.51
CA GLY A 77 -3.81 9.51 -18.69
C GLY A 77 -3.69 10.69 -17.70
N GLY A 78 -2.61 11.46 -17.85
CA GLY A 78 -2.38 12.70 -17.10
C GLY A 78 -3.44 13.76 -17.38
N GLN A 79 -3.45 14.85 -16.58
CA GLN A 79 -4.43 15.92 -16.80
C GLN A 79 -4.20 16.59 -18.17
N HIS A 80 -5.27 17.07 -18.78
CA HIS A 80 -5.24 17.71 -20.09
C HIS A 80 -4.29 18.92 -20.08
N GLY A 81 -3.29 18.92 -20.96
CA GLY A 81 -2.29 19.99 -21.05
C GLY A 81 -0.97 19.71 -20.33
N HIS A 82 -0.86 18.62 -19.55
CA HIS A 82 0.46 18.22 -19.02
C HIS A 82 1.30 17.57 -20.12
N ALA A 83 2.46 18.17 -20.39
CA ALA A 83 3.48 17.52 -21.18
C ALA A 83 3.99 16.29 -20.40
N GLY A 84 3.87 15.11 -21.00
CA GLY A 84 4.50 13.91 -20.44
C GLY A 84 6.01 14.06 -20.53
N THR A 85 6.70 14.10 -19.39
CA THR A 85 8.16 14.08 -19.32
C THR A 85 8.62 12.64 -19.14
N THR A 86 8.58 11.85 -20.20
CA THR A 86 9.26 10.55 -20.22
C THR A 86 10.76 10.80 -20.35
N LEU A 87 11.57 10.10 -19.55
CA LEU A 87 13.01 10.12 -19.65
C LEU A 87 13.45 9.76 -21.07
N GLN A 88 14.33 10.57 -21.64
CA GLN A 88 14.91 10.31 -22.95
C GLN A 88 16.13 9.41 -22.79
N GLN A 89 16.34 8.51 -23.74
CA GLN A 89 17.60 7.77 -23.82
C GLN A 89 18.73 8.75 -24.13
N VAL A 90 19.86 8.57 -23.46
CA VAL A 90 21.10 9.32 -23.66
C VAL A 90 21.87 8.69 -24.82
N ALA A 91 22.44 9.51 -25.71
CA ALA A 91 23.16 8.99 -26.89
C ALA A 91 24.49 8.30 -26.53
N ASP A 92 25.13 8.73 -25.45
CA ASP A 92 26.43 8.26 -24.99
C ASP A 92 26.33 7.85 -23.50
N PRO A 93 26.04 6.58 -23.19
CA PRO A 93 25.93 6.10 -21.82
C PRO A 93 27.32 5.85 -21.20
N ASP A 94 27.45 6.07 -19.89
CA ASP A 94 28.73 5.91 -19.18
C ASP A 94 29.28 4.47 -19.20
N GLU A 95 28.39 3.47 -19.20
CA GLU A 95 28.75 2.05 -19.27
C GLU A 95 27.80 1.30 -20.22
N ILE A 96 28.35 0.44 -21.09
CA ILE A 96 27.59 -0.44 -21.98
C ILE A 96 27.79 -1.89 -21.55
N LYS A 97 26.70 -2.54 -21.13
CA LYS A 97 26.67 -3.98 -20.84
C LYS A 97 26.04 -4.73 -22.00
N ILE A 98 26.83 -5.55 -22.67
CA ILE A 98 26.37 -6.40 -23.77
C ILE A 98 25.73 -7.66 -23.18
N VAL A 99 24.50 -7.95 -23.59
CA VAL A 99 23.80 -9.19 -23.23
C VAL A 99 23.77 -10.09 -24.46
N GLU A 100 24.53 -11.18 -24.41
CA GLU A 100 24.58 -12.15 -25.51
C GLU A 100 23.37 -13.09 -25.47
N ILE A 101 22.88 -13.45 -26.66
CA ILE A 101 21.84 -14.47 -26.79
C ILE A 101 22.49 -15.85 -26.58
N ASP A 102 21.87 -16.68 -25.74
CA ASP A 102 22.24 -18.09 -25.68
C ASP A 102 21.84 -18.79 -26.99
N ARG A 103 22.83 -19.07 -27.85
CA ARG A 103 22.62 -19.68 -29.17
C ARG A 103 21.98 -21.07 -29.09
N LYS A 104 22.06 -21.77 -27.94
CA LYS A 104 21.38 -23.07 -27.77
C LYS A 104 19.87 -22.94 -27.63
N SER A 105 19.39 -21.76 -27.23
CA SER A 105 17.95 -21.47 -27.13
C SER A 105 17.31 -21.12 -28.47
N LEU A 106 18.13 -20.89 -29.50
CA LEU A 106 17.65 -20.54 -30.83
C LEU A 106 17.35 -21.81 -31.65
N PRO A 107 16.37 -21.75 -32.56
CA PRO A 107 16.20 -22.75 -33.60
C PRO A 107 17.47 -22.94 -34.44
N VAL A 108 17.59 -24.08 -35.12
CA VAL A 108 18.70 -24.31 -36.06
C VAL A 108 18.44 -23.49 -37.32
N ASP A 109 19.21 -22.42 -37.50
CA ASP A 109 19.16 -21.55 -38.66
C ASP A 109 20.52 -20.83 -38.85
N ASP A 110 20.69 -20.13 -39.97
CA ASP A 110 21.87 -19.30 -40.25
C ASP A 110 21.64 -17.85 -39.79
N TYR A 111 22.30 -17.47 -38.70
CA TYR A 111 22.13 -16.17 -38.06
C TYR A 111 23.29 -15.22 -38.39
N ARG A 112 22.95 -13.96 -38.66
CA ARG A 112 23.91 -12.85 -38.77
C ARG A 112 23.58 -11.73 -37.79
N GLU A 113 24.59 -11.01 -37.35
CA GLU A 113 24.43 -9.85 -36.47
C GLU A 113 23.93 -8.64 -37.28
N ILE A 114 22.86 -7.99 -36.81
CA ILE A 114 22.22 -6.85 -37.49
C ILE A 114 22.13 -5.58 -36.64
N GLY A 115 22.67 -5.61 -35.42
CA GLY A 115 22.60 -4.50 -34.46
C GLY A 115 22.12 -4.96 -33.09
N TYR A 116 21.63 -4.02 -32.29
CA TYR A 116 21.19 -4.24 -30.91
C TYR A 116 19.91 -3.44 -30.60
N GLU A 117 19.13 -3.90 -29.62
CA GLU A 117 18.08 -3.11 -28.97
C GLU A 117 18.64 -2.53 -27.67
N SER A 118 18.55 -1.22 -27.46
CA SER A 118 19.06 -0.55 -26.26
C SER A 118 17.96 -0.29 -25.23
N ARG A 119 18.29 -0.57 -23.96
CA ARG A 119 17.54 -0.11 -22.80
C ARG A 119 18.52 0.48 -21.80
N GLN A 120 18.19 1.65 -21.26
CA GLN A 120 19.05 2.36 -20.33
C GLN A 120 18.42 2.38 -18.94
N VAL A 121 19.24 2.13 -17.94
CA VAL A 121 18.93 2.35 -16.53
C VAL A 121 19.79 3.54 -16.11
N ILE A 122 19.15 4.58 -15.61
CA ILE A 122 19.84 5.78 -15.09
C ILE A 122 19.81 5.66 -13.57
N ASP A 123 20.93 5.24 -12.99
CA ASP A 123 21.13 5.24 -11.55
C ASP A 123 21.72 6.59 -11.11
N ILE A 124 21.16 7.17 -10.03
CA ILE A 124 21.59 8.47 -9.50
C ILE A 124 22.16 8.24 -8.11
N GLU A 125 23.46 8.45 -7.97
CA GLU A 125 24.13 8.43 -6.67
C GLU A 125 24.18 9.85 -6.08
N ILE A 126 23.44 10.08 -4.98
CA ILE A 126 23.41 11.36 -4.27
C ILE A 126 24.23 11.26 -2.99
N CYS A 127 25.26 12.11 -2.85
CA CYS A 127 26.04 12.23 -1.62
C CYS A 127 25.68 13.50 -0.85
N ARG A 128 25.48 13.38 0.46
CA ARG A 128 25.26 14.54 1.36
C ARG A 128 26.56 14.95 2.03
N ILE A 129 26.98 16.18 1.81
CA ILE A 129 28.10 16.81 2.52
C ILE A 129 27.53 17.75 3.57
N VAL A 130 27.96 17.62 4.82
CA VAL A 130 27.55 18.48 5.93
C VAL A 130 28.75 19.27 6.42
N THR A 131 28.67 20.60 6.33
CA THR A 131 29.64 21.51 6.93
C THR A 131 29.04 22.10 8.20
N GLU A 132 29.62 21.74 9.35
CA GLU A 132 29.26 22.34 10.63
C GLU A 132 30.08 23.61 10.85
N TRP A 133 29.40 24.75 11.00
CA TRP A 133 30.04 26.01 11.35
C TRP A 133 30.02 26.16 12.87
N ARG A 134 31.19 26.32 13.48
CA ARG A 134 31.34 26.53 14.92
C ARG A 134 31.79 27.96 15.17
N ALA A 135 30.88 28.79 15.65
CA ALA A 135 31.20 30.13 16.14
C ALA A 135 31.87 30.02 17.51
N GLU A 136 32.99 30.73 17.70
CA GLU A 136 33.63 30.83 19.00
C GLU A 136 32.71 31.53 20.00
N VAL A 137 32.70 31.04 21.24
CA VAL A 137 31.97 31.65 22.36
C VAL A 137 32.95 31.91 23.48
N LEU A 138 33.10 33.18 23.87
CA LEU A 138 33.92 33.59 25.00
C LEU A 138 33.05 34.18 26.10
N GLU A 139 33.40 33.91 27.34
CA GLU A 139 32.77 34.48 28.52
C GLU A 139 33.80 35.27 29.31
N ASN A 140 33.47 36.51 29.68
CA ASN A 140 34.37 37.30 30.52
C ASN A 140 34.19 36.95 32.00
N SER A 141 35.08 37.44 32.86
CA SER A 141 35.03 37.24 34.32
C SER A 141 33.76 37.75 35.00
N LYS A 142 32.92 38.51 34.30
CA LYS A 142 31.61 39.01 34.78
C LYS A 142 30.44 38.15 34.28
N GLY A 143 30.70 37.02 33.61
CA GLY A 143 29.67 36.14 33.05
C GLY A 143 29.01 36.66 31.77
N LYS A 144 29.54 37.71 31.13
CA LYS A 144 29.01 38.20 29.86
C LYS A 144 29.60 37.40 28.70
N ARG A 145 28.71 36.88 27.85
CA ARG A 145 29.04 36.06 26.68
C ARG A 145 29.16 36.89 25.41
N TYR A 146 30.11 36.48 24.56
CA TYR A 146 30.37 37.01 23.24
C TYR A 146 30.43 35.84 22.27
N VAL A 147 29.72 35.94 21.15
CA VAL A 147 29.64 34.89 20.13
C VAL A 147 30.14 35.47 18.81
N ALA A 148 31.05 34.77 18.14
CA ALA A 148 31.51 35.16 16.82
C ALA A 148 30.35 35.14 15.81
N PRO A 149 30.27 36.09 14.87
CA PRO A 149 29.21 36.09 13.87
C PRO A 149 29.40 34.92 12.90
N PHE A 150 28.29 34.34 12.44
CA PHE A 150 28.31 33.38 11.34
C PHE A 150 28.51 34.11 10.00
N PRO A 151 29.10 33.44 8.98
CA PRO A 151 29.17 33.98 7.63
C PRO A 151 27.80 34.27 7.02
N GLU A 152 27.77 35.13 6.00
CA GLU A 152 26.55 35.51 5.30
C GLU A 152 25.82 34.29 4.74
N GLY A 153 24.50 34.25 4.90
CA GLY A 153 23.65 33.16 4.45
C GLY A 153 23.49 32.02 5.47
N ILE A 154 24.32 31.93 6.52
CA ILE A 154 24.18 30.92 7.59
C ILE A 154 23.40 31.53 8.76
N THR A 155 22.09 31.34 8.73
CA THR A 155 21.16 32.02 9.65
C THR A 155 20.36 31.06 10.52
N ARG A 156 20.30 29.78 10.16
CA ARG A 156 19.53 28.76 10.89
C ARG A 156 20.48 27.72 11.51
N PRO A 157 20.10 27.09 12.64
CA PRO A 157 20.88 26.01 13.24
C PRO A 157 21.16 24.85 12.28
N VAL A 158 20.22 24.58 11.36
CA VAL A 158 20.38 23.64 10.25
C VAL A 158 19.70 24.25 9.02
N GLN A 159 20.39 24.23 7.88
CA GLN A 159 19.85 24.69 6.60
C GLN A 159 20.51 23.94 5.43
N TYR A 160 19.80 23.85 4.32
CA TYR A 160 20.39 23.38 3.06
C TYR A 160 21.25 24.48 2.43
N GLY A 161 22.20 24.05 1.59
CA GLY A 161 22.98 24.96 0.75
C GLY A 161 22.13 25.55 -0.38
N ILE A 162 22.63 26.62 -1.00
CA ILE A 162 21.92 27.41 -2.04
C ILE A 162 21.46 26.54 -3.24
N GLY A 163 22.17 25.44 -3.53
CA GLY A 163 21.83 24.53 -4.63
C GLY A 163 20.66 23.59 -4.37
N VAL A 164 20.06 23.59 -3.17
CA VAL A 164 18.93 22.72 -2.84
C VAL A 164 17.74 23.58 -2.43
N ASN A 165 16.73 23.65 -3.30
CA ASN A 165 15.51 24.40 -3.03
C ASN A 165 14.48 23.49 -2.34
N PRO A 166 14.14 23.70 -1.06
CA PRO A 166 13.18 22.88 -0.34
C PRO A 166 11.74 23.34 -0.67
N SER A 167 11.34 23.32 -1.94
CA SER A 167 9.97 23.66 -2.36
C SER A 167 9.04 22.45 -2.40
N LEU A 168 9.42 21.32 -1.79
CA LEU A 168 8.55 20.17 -1.59
C LEU A 168 7.95 20.24 -0.19
N THR A 169 6.82 20.96 -0.10
CA THR A 169 5.91 20.89 1.04
C THR A 169 5.36 19.46 1.12
N ALA A 170 5.48 18.84 2.31
CA ALA A 170 4.84 17.57 2.64
C ALA A 170 3.33 17.70 2.77
#